data_AF-A0A7R9R0J0-F1
#
_entry.id   AF-A0A7R9R0J0-F1
#
_cell.length_a   1.000
_cell.length_b   1.000
_cell.length_c   1.000
_cell.angle_alpha   90.00
_cell.angle_beta   90.00
_cell.angle_gamma   90.00
#
_symmetry.space_group_name_H-M   'P 1'
#
loop_
_entity.id
_entity.type
_entity.pdbx_description
1 polymer ?
#
loop_
_entity_poly.entity_id
_entity_poly.type
_entity_poly.pdbx_seq_one_letter_code
_entity_poly.pdbx_strand_id
1 'polypeptide(L)'
;MADIKRTAQRVRTNLKAIEQNIEYLEKTSNAGADFRIRKIQHSMLLQKFIEVMTEYNTTQTDYRERCKNRIQRQLEITGRQTTDKELEDMLESGNLTIFTQGIITDTQQAKQSLADIEARHADIIKLENSIREMHDMFMDMALLIENQGEIINRIETQVIQSKEYVEDGKKETVKALAYQSKSR
;
A
#
# COMPACT_ATOMS: atom_id res chain seq x y z
N MET A 1 9.58 9.99 -4.28
CA MET A 1 9.73 8.66 -3.64
C MET A 1 9.96 8.77 -2.14
N ALA A 2 10.97 9.53 -1.68
CA ALA A 2 11.26 9.68 -0.25
C ALA A 2 10.06 10.19 0.60
N ASP A 3 9.27 11.13 0.09
CA ASP A 3 8.10 11.66 0.82
C ASP A 3 6.94 10.67 0.94
N ILE A 4 6.66 9.91 -0.12
CA ILE A 4 5.64 8.85 -0.12
C ILE A 4 6.05 7.80 0.90
N LYS A 5 7.31 7.36 0.88
CA LYS A 5 7.88 6.42 1.86
C LYS A 5 7.70 6.92 3.29
N ARG A 6 8.16 8.13 3.59
CA ARG A 6 8.08 8.70 4.95
C ARG A 6 6.63 8.79 5.43
N THR A 7 5.72 9.20 4.55
CA THR A 7 4.30 9.29 4.86
C THR A 7 3.68 7.92 5.08
N ALA A 8 4.00 6.94 4.23
CA ALA A 8 3.53 5.57 4.33
C ALA A 8 3.99 4.90 5.63
N GLN A 9 5.26 5.08 6.01
CA GLN A 9 5.80 4.59 7.29
C GLN A 9 5.09 5.23 8.50
N ARG A 10 4.78 6.53 8.43
CA ARG A 10 4.03 7.22 9.48
C ARG A 10 2.60 6.69 9.59
N VAL A 11 1.91 6.50 8.46
CA VAL A 11 0.56 5.91 8.44
C VAL A 11 0.58 4.49 9.00
N ARG A 12 1.53 3.65 8.59
CA ARG A 12 1.73 2.30 9.14
C ARG A 12 1.89 2.32 10.67
N THR A 13 2.73 3.22 11.18
CA THR A 13 2.99 3.32 12.62
C THR A 13 1.73 3.72 13.38
N ASN A 14 0.96 4.67 12.84
CA ASN A 14 -0.30 5.09 13.43
C ASN A 14 -1.36 3.99 13.40
N LEU A 15 -1.47 3.22 12.31
CA LEU A 15 -2.38 2.08 12.21
C LEU A 15 -2.04 1.02 13.26
N LYS A 16 -0.76 0.63 13.37
CA LYS A 16 -0.30 -0.31 14.41
C LYS A 16 -0.61 0.19 15.83
N ALA A 17 -0.46 1.49 16.09
CA ALA A 17 -0.79 2.06 17.40
C ALA A 17 -2.29 2.00 17.71
N ILE A 18 -3.16 2.22 16.71
CA ILE A 18 -4.61 2.10 16.87
C ILE A 18 -5.00 0.64 17.12
N GLU A 19 -4.40 -0.30 16.40
CA GLU A 19 -4.62 -1.74 16.60
C GLU A 19 -4.26 -2.20 18.02
N GLN A 20 -3.08 -1.84 18.52
CA GLN A 20 -2.68 -2.16 19.90
C GLN A 20 -3.66 -1.58 20.94
N ASN A 21 -4.22 -0.41 20.66
CA ASN A 21 -5.23 0.21 21.52
C ASN A 21 -6.55 -0.58 21.48
N ILE A 22 -6.97 -1.04 20.30
CA ILE A 22 -8.15 -1.90 20.12
C ILE A 22 -7.96 -3.22 20.89
N GLU A 23 -6.82 -3.89 20.76
CA GLU A 23 -6.53 -5.14 21.48
C GLU A 23 -6.56 -4.95 23.01
N TYR A 24 -6.05 -3.83 23.50
CA TYR A 24 -6.09 -3.48 24.92
C TYR A 24 -7.53 -3.28 25.43
N LEU A 25 -8.35 -2.56 24.66
CA LEU A 25 -9.76 -2.32 25.01
C LEU A 25 -10.59 -3.61 24.98
N GLU A 26 -10.29 -4.52 24.05
CA GLU A 26 -10.93 -5.83 23.94
C GLU A 26 -10.63 -6.71 25.17
N LYS A 27 -9.38 -6.72 25.64
CA LYS A 27 -8.97 -7.44 26.86
C LYS A 27 -9.57 -6.87 28.15
N THR A 28 -9.87 -5.58 28.16
CA THR A 28 -10.43 -4.89 29.34
C THR A 28 -11.97 -4.94 29.38
N SER A 29 -12.61 -5.67 28.45
CA SER A 29 -14.07 -5.77 28.28
C SER A 29 -14.79 -4.42 28.18
N ASN A 30 -14.09 -3.36 27.78
CA ASN A 30 -14.68 -2.02 27.62
C ASN A 30 -15.28 -1.89 26.22
N ALA A 31 -16.28 -2.73 25.92
CA ALA A 31 -16.94 -2.86 24.61
C ALA A 31 -18.00 -1.76 24.36
N GLY A 32 -17.62 -0.50 24.63
CA GLY A 32 -18.49 0.67 24.43
C GLY A 32 -18.58 1.14 22.97
N ALA A 33 -19.28 2.26 22.76
CA ALA A 33 -19.34 2.92 21.45
C ALA A 33 -17.96 3.35 20.93
N ASP A 34 -17.06 3.81 21.81
CA ASP A 34 -15.70 4.23 21.46
C ASP A 34 -14.88 3.07 20.87
N PHE A 35 -14.96 1.87 21.46
CA PHE A 35 -14.30 0.67 20.94
C PHE A 35 -14.78 0.34 19.51
N ARG A 36 -16.10 0.37 19.28
CA ARG A 36 -16.68 0.11 17.95
C ARG A 36 -16.24 1.14 16.92
N ILE A 37 -16.26 2.42 17.29
CA ILE A 37 -15.80 3.51 16.40
C ILE A 37 -14.34 3.31 16.03
N ARG A 38 -13.46 3.05 17.00
CA ARG A 38 -12.02 2.82 16.75
C ARG A 38 -11.79 1.65 15.81
N LYS A 39 -12.50 0.53 16.04
CA LYS A 39 -12.40 -0.67 15.20
C LYS A 39 -12.80 -0.38 13.75
N ILE A 40 -13.93 0.29 13.54
CA ILE A 40 -14.41 0.67 12.20
C ILE A 40 -13.42 1.62 11.52
N GLN A 41 -13.00 2.67 12.21
CA GLN A 41 -12.07 3.67 11.65
C GLN A 41 -10.73 3.02 11.28
N HIS A 42 -10.18 2.16 12.14
CA HIS A 42 -8.96 1.41 11.86
C HIS A 42 -9.08 0.62 10.57
N SER A 43 -10.14 -0.17 10.44
CA SER A 43 -10.35 -1.03 9.27
C SER A 43 -10.55 -0.23 7.98
N MET A 44 -11.31 0.86 8.01
CA MET A 44 -11.49 1.76 6.86
C MET A 44 -10.18 2.41 6.42
N LEU A 45 -9.39 2.90 7.38
CA LEU A 45 -8.10 3.54 7.11
C LEU A 45 -7.08 2.52 6.56
N LEU A 46 -7.07 1.30 7.10
CA LEU A 46 -6.21 0.22 6.61
C LEU A 46 -6.55 -0.14 5.16
N GLN A 47 -7.84 -0.32 4.84
CA GLN A 47 -8.28 -0.59 3.47
C GLN A 47 -7.86 0.54 2.51
N LYS A 48 -8.10 1.80 2.89
CA LYS A 48 -7.74 2.93 2.04
C LYS A 48 -6.23 3.04 1.83
N PHE A 49 -5.46 2.73 2.87
CA PHE A 49 -4.01 2.71 2.77
C PHE A 49 -3.52 1.62 1.80
N ILE A 50 -4.07 0.41 1.88
CA ILE A 50 -3.71 -0.68 0.96
C ILE A 50 -4.08 -0.34 -0.48
N GLU A 51 -5.26 0.24 -0.70
CA GLU A 51 -5.71 0.70 -2.02
C GLU A 51 -4.68 1.68 -2.64
N VAL A 52 -4.31 2.72 -1.89
CA VAL A 52 -3.35 3.74 -2.35
C VAL A 52 -1.95 3.15 -2.56
N MET A 53 -1.48 2.28 -1.68
CA MET A 53 -0.18 1.63 -1.84
C MET A 53 -0.17 0.66 -3.03
N THR A 54 -1.29 0.00 -3.32
CA THR A 54 -1.43 -0.90 -4.47
C THR A 54 -1.40 -0.10 -5.76
N GLU A 55 -2.12 1.02 -5.84
CA GLU A 55 -2.06 1.96 -6.97
C GLU A 55 -0.64 2.50 -7.17
N TYR A 56 0.05 2.82 -6.07
CA TYR A 56 1.45 3.24 -6.11
C TYR A 56 2.37 2.16 -6.67
N ASN A 57 2.21 0.89 -6.26
CA ASN A 57 2.97 -0.24 -6.80
C ASN A 57 2.72 -0.44 -8.30
N THR A 58 1.46 -0.41 -8.74
CA THR A 58 1.10 -0.51 -10.16
C THR A 58 1.77 0.60 -10.97
N THR A 59 1.74 1.83 -10.47
CA THR A 59 2.38 2.99 -11.12
C THR A 59 3.91 2.81 -11.21
N GLN A 60 4.54 2.21 -10.20
CA GLN A 60 5.96 1.88 -10.26
C GLN A 60 6.23 0.81 -11.31
N THR A 61 5.50 -0.31 -11.31
CA THR A 61 5.68 -1.36 -12.33
C THR A 61 5.53 -0.82 -13.75
N ASP A 62 4.53 0.02 -14.00
CA ASP A 62 4.34 0.69 -15.30
C ASP A 62 5.52 1.58 -15.67
N TYR A 63 6.09 2.30 -14.70
CA TYR A 63 7.25 3.15 -14.93
C TYR A 63 8.53 2.34 -15.20
N ARG A 64 8.72 1.20 -14.51
CA ARG A 64 9.82 0.25 -14.78
C ARG A 64 9.76 -0.22 -16.22
N GLU A 65 8.57 -0.63 -16.66
CA GLU A 65 8.34 -1.13 -18.02
C GLU A 65 8.61 -0.06 -19.08
N ARG A 66 8.21 1.19 -18.82
CA ARG A 66 8.56 2.32 -19.70
C ARG A 66 10.06 2.59 -19.76
N CYS A 67 10.79 2.42 -18.66
CA CYS A 67 12.25 2.57 -18.64
C CYS A 67 12.92 1.44 -19.42
N LYS A 68 12.47 0.19 -19.24
CA LYS A 68 12.93 -0.98 -19.99
C LYS A 68 12.74 -0.79 -21.50
N ASN A 69 11.53 -0.44 -21.95
CA ASN A 69 11.24 -0.16 -23.36
C ASN A 69 12.10 0.97 -23.94
N ARG A 70 12.44 1.99 -23.14
CA ARG A 70 13.35 3.06 -23.56
C ARG A 70 14.78 2.55 -23.74
N ILE A 71 15.28 1.71 -22.84
CA ILE A 71 16.61 1.11 -22.97
C ILE A 71 16.67 0.23 -24.21
N GLN A 72 15.66 -0.61 -24.45
CA GLN A 72 15.57 -1.44 -25.64
C GLN A 72 15.69 -0.62 -26.92
N ARG A 73 14.91 0.45 -27.03
CA ARG A 73 14.94 1.35 -28.18
C ARG A 73 16.30 2.02 -28.38
N GLN A 74 16.99 2.40 -27.29
CA GLN A 74 18.34 2.97 -27.39
C GLN A 74 19.37 1.94 -27.87
N LEU A 75 19.25 0.68 -27.44
CA LEU A 75 20.10 -0.42 -27.93
C LEU A 75 19.89 -0.66 -29.43
N GLU A 76 18.63 -0.66 -29.90
CA GLU A 76 18.30 -0.78 -31.32
C GLU A 76 18.90 0.35 -32.17
N ILE A 77 18.85 1.60 -31.68
CA ILE A 77 19.47 2.77 -32.36
C ILE A 77 20.99 2.58 -32.50
N THR A 78 21.63 1.99 -31.50
CA THR A 78 23.07 1.67 -31.55
C THR A 78 23.41 0.43 -32.37
N GLY A 79 22.41 -0.21 -32.99
CA GLY A 79 22.58 -1.37 -33.87
C GLY A 79 22.59 -2.72 -33.15
N ARG A 80 22.30 -2.74 -31.85
CA ARG A 80 22.20 -3.98 -31.05
C ARG A 80 20.74 -4.36 -30.89
N GLN A 81 20.30 -5.35 -31.64
CA GLN A 81 19.00 -5.97 -31.38
C GLN A 81 19.08 -6.79 -30.10
N THR A 82 18.10 -6.63 -29.22
CA THR A 82 18.05 -7.30 -27.92
C THR A 82 16.62 -7.74 -27.69
N THR A 83 16.44 -9.03 -27.39
CA THR A 83 15.14 -9.58 -27.03
C THR A 83 14.73 -9.13 -25.63
N ASP A 84 13.45 -9.20 -25.33
CA ASP A 84 12.93 -8.80 -24.02
C ASP A 84 13.60 -9.55 -22.86
N LYS A 85 13.84 -10.86 -23.05
CA LYS A 85 14.49 -11.72 -22.08
C LYS A 85 15.96 -11.37 -21.88
N GLU A 86 16.70 -11.16 -22.97
CA GLU A 86 18.10 -10.74 -22.88
C GLU A 86 18.21 -9.38 -22.18
N LEU A 87 17.30 -8.45 -22.46
CA LEU A 87 17.30 -7.15 -21.79
C LEU A 87 17.06 -7.30 -20.28
N GLU A 88 16.15 -8.18 -19.87
CA GLU A 88 15.92 -8.47 -18.46
C GLU A 88 17.17 -9.05 -17.79
N ASP A 89 17.82 -10.04 -18.40
CA ASP A 89 19.07 -10.63 -17.91
C ASP A 89 20.18 -9.56 -17.78
N MET A 90 20.23 -8.61 -18.72
CA MET A 90 21.18 -7.48 -18.67
C MET A 90 20.88 -6.53 -17.49
N LEU A 91 19.61 -6.24 -17.21
CA LEU A 91 19.19 -5.43 -16.06
C LEU A 91 19.50 -6.13 -14.74
N GLU A 92 19.22 -7.42 -14.63
CA GLU A 92 19.47 -8.23 -13.43
C GLU A 92 20.96 -8.40 -13.12
N SER A 93 21.81 -8.44 -14.15
CA SER A 93 23.26 -8.60 -14.00
C SER A 93 23.93 -7.48 -13.18
N GLY A 94 23.28 -6.31 -13.08
CA GLY A 94 23.81 -5.12 -12.40
C GLY A 94 25.09 -4.54 -13.02
N ASN A 95 25.54 -5.09 -14.16
CA ASN A 95 26.78 -4.69 -14.80
C ASN A 95 26.51 -3.69 -15.93
N LEU A 96 26.82 -2.42 -15.71
CA LEU A 96 26.69 -1.36 -16.72
C LEU A 96 27.53 -1.62 -17.98
N THR A 97 28.64 -2.37 -17.88
CA THR A 97 29.51 -2.62 -19.04
C THR A 97 28.83 -3.48 -20.10
N ILE A 98 27.83 -4.28 -19.71
CA ILE A 98 27.06 -5.12 -20.62
C ILE A 98 26.29 -4.29 -21.67
N PHE A 99 25.86 -3.07 -21.31
CA PHE A 99 25.24 -2.13 -22.23
C PHE A 99 26.25 -1.49 -23.19
N THR A 100 27.50 -1.29 -22.74
CA THR A 100 28.58 -0.74 -23.58
C THR A 100 29.25 -1.78 -24.50
N GLN A 101 29.06 -3.07 -24.22
CA GLN A 101 29.68 -4.16 -24.99
C GLN A 101 29.10 -4.20 -26.42
N GLY A 102 29.94 -3.89 -27.41
CA GLY A 102 29.57 -3.95 -28.84
C GLY A 102 29.01 -2.65 -29.43
N ILE A 103 28.93 -1.56 -28.64
CA ILE A 103 28.55 -0.24 -29.17
C ILE A 103 29.82 0.51 -29.61
N ILE A 104 29.87 0.91 -30.87
CA ILE A 104 30.95 1.76 -31.39
C ILE A 104 30.72 3.19 -30.87
N THR A 105 31.46 3.57 -29.81
CA THR A 105 31.34 4.88 -29.14
C THR A 105 31.91 6.06 -29.90
N ASP A 106 32.35 5.86 -31.15
CA ASP A 106 33.03 6.89 -31.95
C ASP A 106 32.08 8.00 -32.42
N THR A 107 30.77 7.75 -32.39
CA THR A 107 29.76 8.75 -32.74
C THR A 107 29.23 9.48 -31.50
N GLN A 108 28.98 10.78 -31.62
CA GLN A 108 28.34 11.57 -30.56
C GLN A 108 26.96 11.01 -30.19
N GLN A 109 26.25 10.45 -31.17
CA GLN A 109 24.95 9.82 -30.98
C GLN A 109 25.03 8.57 -30.09
N ALA A 110 26.01 7.69 -30.30
CA ALA A 110 26.21 6.51 -29.45
C ALA A 110 26.51 6.89 -27.98
N LYS A 111 27.31 7.94 -27.77
CA LYS A 111 27.59 8.46 -26.41
C LYS A 111 26.33 8.97 -25.72
N GLN A 112 25.44 9.64 -26.46
CA GLN A 112 24.18 10.13 -25.91
C GLN A 112 23.21 8.98 -25.57
N SER A 113 23.09 7.99 -26.46
CA SER A 113 22.29 6.79 -26.20
C SER A 113 22.77 6.02 -24.97
N LEU A 114 24.09 5.91 -24.78
CA LEU A 114 24.66 5.28 -23.59
C LEU A 114 24.33 6.05 -22.30
N ALA A 115 24.49 7.37 -22.29
CA ALA A 115 24.15 8.19 -21.13
C ALA A 115 22.65 8.09 -20.77
N ASP A 116 21.78 8.01 -21.78
CA ASP A 116 20.34 7.77 -21.58
C ASP A 116 20.08 6.38 -20.97
N ILE A 117 20.76 5.33 -21.44
CA ILE A 117 20.64 3.98 -20.90
C ILE A 117 21.07 3.95 -19.43
N GLU A 118 22.23 4.54 -19.10
CA GLU A 118 22.75 4.62 -17.73
C GLU A 118 21.77 5.34 -16.80
N ALA A 119 21.22 6.48 -17.24
CA ALA A 119 20.24 7.23 -16.46
C ALA A 119 18.96 6.42 -16.20
N ARG A 120 18.45 5.69 -17.21
CA ARG A 120 17.25 4.84 -17.05
C ARG A 120 17.51 3.63 -16.20
N HIS A 121 18.68 3.01 -16.30
CA HIS A 121 19.08 1.92 -15.44
C HIS A 121 19.17 2.36 -13.98
N ALA A 122 19.73 3.54 -13.71
CA ALA A 122 19.75 4.12 -12.36
C ALA A 122 18.33 4.38 -11.81
N ASP A 123 17.39 4.80 -12.67
CA ASP A 123 15.98 4.96 -12.29
C ASP A 123 15.32 3.61 -11.96
N ILE A 124 15.59 2.55 -12.75
CA ILE A 124 15.11 1.18 -12.49
C ILE A 124 15.62 0.68 -11.13
N ILE A 125 16.91 0.82 -10.82
CA ILE A 125 17.49 0.40 -9.54
C ILE A 125 16.81 1.12 -8.36
N LYS A 126 16.57 2.43 -8.47
CA LYS A 126 15.84 3.19 -7.45
C LYS A 126 14.41 2.67 -7.28
N LEU A 127 13.77 2.30 -8.37
CA LEU A 127 12.42 1.75 -8.37
C LEU A 127 12.37 0.39 -7.67
N GLU A 128 13.27 -0.52 -8.02
CA GLU A 128 13.33 -1.87 -7.45
C GLU A 128 13.58 -1.83 -5.94
N ASN A 129 14.44 -0.91 -5.48
CA ASN A 129 14.61 -0.66 -4.05
C ASN A 129 13.32 -0.14 -3.40
N SER A 130 12.59 0.76 -4.06
CA SER A 130 11.31 1.25 -3.55
C SER A 130 10.21 0.17 -3.54
N ILE A 131 10.18 -0.72 -4.53
CA ILE A 131 9.23 -1.85 -4.60
C ILE A 131 9.52 -2.86 -3.50
N ARG A 132 10.80 -3.19 -3.28
CA ARG A 132 11.23 -4.12 -2.22
C ARG A 132 10.82 -3.62 -0.84
N GLU A 133 11.00 -2.33 -0.56
CA GLU A 133 10.56 -1.72 0.69
C GLU A 133 9.03 -1.72 0.84
N MET A 134 8.30 -1.57 -0.27
CA MET A 134 6.83 -1.64 -0.26
C MET A 134 6.34 -3.06 -0.02
N HIS A 135 7.04 -4.06 -0.55
CA HIS A 135 6.76 -5.47 -0.31
C HIS A 135 6.84 -5.81 1.19
N ASP A 136 7.89 -5.36 1.88
CA ASP A 136 8.00 -5.54 3.34
C ASP A 136 6.82 -4.92 4.09
N MET A 137 6.34 -3.77 3.61
CA MET A 137 5.16 -3.09 4.16
C MET A 137 3.87 -3.87 3.90
N PHE A 138 3.71 -4.44 2.71
CA PHE A 138 2.54 -5.27 2.36
C PHE A 138 2.49 -6.57 3.15
N MET A 139 3.63 -7.22 3.36
CA MET A 139 3.71 -8.44 4.17
C MET A 139 3.31 -8.18 5.62
N ASP A 140 3.82 -7.10 6.21
CA ASP A 140 3.39 -6.62 7.51
C ASP A 140 1.87 -6.42 7.58
N MET A 141 1.26 -5.83 6.54
CA MET A 141 -0.16 -5.49 6.52
C MET A 141 -1.08 -6.66 6.20
N ALA A 142 -0.64 -7.63 5.40
CA ALA A 142 -1.39 -8.85 5.15
C ALA A 142 -1.68 -9.58 6.46
N LEU A 143 -0.69 -9.64 7.36
CA LEU A 143 -0.85 -10.19 8.71
C LEU A 143 -1.90 -9.42 9.55
N LEU A 144 -1.92 -8.08 9.45
CA LEU A 144 -2.88 -7.23 10.17
C LEU A 144 -4.33 -7.44 9.69
N ILE A 145 -4.51 -7.74 8.41
CA ILE A 145 -5.82 -8.01 7.81
C ILE A 145 -6.30 -9.40 8.22
N GLU A 146 -5.42 -10.41 8.16
CA GLU A 146 -5.74 -11.79 8.52
C GLU A 146 -6.22 -11.90 9.98
N ASN A 147 -5.55 -11.20 10.90
CA ASN A 147 -5.95 -11.14 12.31
C ASN A 147 -7.28 -10.39 12.55
N GLN A 148 -7.67 -9.45 11.67
CA GLN A 148 -8.90 -8.67 11.85
C GLN A 148 -10.17 -9.44 11.44
N GLY A 149 -10.06 -10.45 10.56
CA GLY A 149 -11.16 -11.22 9.99
C GLY A 149 -12.10 -10.38 9.12
N GLU A 150 -12.61 -10.93 8.01
CA GLU A 150 -13.48 -10.27 7.01
C GLU A 150 -14.22 -9.02 7.52
N ILE A 151 -13.59 -7.87 7.32
CA ILE A 151 -13.98 -6.55 7.83
C ILE A 151 -15.31 -6.10 7.22
N ILE A 152 -15.64 -6.61 6.03
CA ILE A 152 -16.74 -6.11 5.20
C ILE A 152 -18.11 -6.49 5.78
N ASN A 153 -18.25 -7.67 6.39
CA ASN A 153 -19.53 -8.11 6.99
C ASN A 153 -19.82 -7.50 8.37
N ARG A 154 -18.84 -6.83 8.99
CA ARG A 154 -18.99 -6.31 10.36
C ARG A 154 -19.58 -4.90 10.41
N ILE A 155 -19.39 -4.05 9.40
CA ILE A 155 -19.98 -2.69 9.40
C ILE A 155 -21.51 -2.76 9.40
N GLU A 156 -22.09 -3.57 8.51
CA GLU A 156 -23.54 -3.82 8.48
C GLU A 156 -24.02 -4.38 9.83
N THR A 157 -23.30 -5.38 10.35
CA THR A 157 -23.60 -5.99 11.67
C THR A 157 -23.51 -4.96 12.82
N GLN A 158 -22.54 -4.03 12.81
CA GLN A 158 -22.38 -3.01 13.85
C GLN A 158 -23.43 -1.89 13.75
N VAL A 159 -23.85 -1.53 12.54
CA VAL A 159 -24.97 -0.59 12.32
C VAL A 159 -26.27 -1.22 12.83
N ILE A 160 -26.49 -2.49 12.54
CA ILE A 160 -27.62 -3.28 13.07
C ILE A 160 -27.59 -3.29 14.61
N GLN A 161 -26.46 -3.65 15.21
CA GLN A 161 -26.32 -3.64 16.69
C GLN A 161 -26.55 -2.25 17.29
N SER A 162 -26.06 -1.19 16.65
CA SER A 162 -26.26 0.17 17.15
C SER A 162 -27.73 0.59 17.08
N LYS A 163 -28.46 0.18 16.04
CA LYS A 163 -29.91 0.35 15.94
C LYS A 163 -30.64 -0.38 17.08
N GLU A 164 -30.26 -1.62 17.37
CA GLU A 164 -30.84 -2.43 18.46
C GLU A 164 -30.66 -1.75 19.83
N TYR A 165 -29.46 -1.25 20.15
CA TYR A 165 -29.22 -0.53 21.41
C TYR A 165 -30.08 0.75 21.55
N VAL A 166 -30.32 1.48 20.47
CA VAL A 166 -31.20 2.67 20.48
C VAL A 166 -32.66 2.27 20.67
N GLU A 167 -33.11 1.20 20.03
CA GLU A 167 -34.46 0.66 20.23
C GLU A 167 -34.69 0.19 21.67
N ASP A 168 -33.70 -0.45 22.28
CA ASP A 168 -33.80 -0.88 23.68
C ASP A 168 -33.76 0.31 24.65
N GLY A 169 -32.90 1.31 24.41
CA GLY A 169 -32.92 2.56 25.17
C GLY A 169 -34.28 3.29 25.08
N LYS A 170 -34.93 3.25 23.92
CA LYS A 170 -36.29 3.76 23.74
C LYS A 170 -37.31 2.98 24.58
N LYS A 171 -37.22 1.65 24.64
CA LYS A 171 -38.12 0.84 25.48
C LYS A 171 -37.94 1.17 26.96
N GLU A 172 -36.69 1.33 27.42
CA GLU A 172 -36.40 1.65 28.82
C GLU A 172 -36.89 3.05 29.22
N THR A 173 -36.78 4.05 28.33
CA THR A 173 -37.32 5.40 28.60
C THR A 173 -38.86 5.40 28.68
N VAL A 174 -39.54 4.60 27.85
CA VAL A 174 -41.00 4.43 27.93
C VAL A 174 -41.41 3.77 29.26
N LYS A 175 -40.68 2.72 29.69
CA LYS A 175 -40.92 2.09 31.00
C LYS A 175 -40.68 3.06 32.15
N ALA A 176 -39.60 3.84 32.10
CA ALA A 176 -39.29 4.84 33.13
C ALA A 176 -40.39 5.90 33.24
N LEU A 177 -40.94 6.36 32.12
CA LEU A 177 -42.05 7.32 32.08
C LEU A 177 -43.34 6.71 32.66
N ALA A 178 -43.60 5.43 32.39
CA ALA A 178 -44.73 4.70 32.98
C ALA A 178 -44.58 4.48 34.50
N TYR A 179 -43.36 4.29 35.01
CA TYR A 179 -43.11 4.24 36.45
C TYR A 179 -43.24 5.62 37.11
N GLN A 180 -42.75 6.67 36.46
CA GLN A 180 -42.89 8.05 36.93
C GLN A 180 -44.37 8.45 37.06
N SER A 181 -45.20 8.11 36.06
CA SER A 181 -46.63 8.44 36.08
C SER A 181 -47.43 7.64 37.11
N LYS A 182 -46.99 6.43 37.47
CA LYS A 182 -47.58 5.61 38.55
C LYS A 182 -47.14 6.02 39.95
N SER A 183 -46.01 6.72 40.06
CA SER A 183 -45.47 7.21 41.34
C SER A 183 -45.97 8.61 41.72
N ARG A 184 -46.67 9.31 40.82
CA ARG A 184 -47.35 10.58 41.07
C ARG A 184 -48.83 10.34 41.33
#